data_AF-A0A4U2MVZ9-F1
#
_entry.id   AF-A0A4U2MVZ9-F1
#
_cell.length_a   1.000
_cell.length_b   1.000
_cell.length_c   1.000
_cell.angle_alpha   90.00
_cell.angle_beta   90.00
_cell.angle_gamma   90.00
#
_symmetry.space_group_name_H-M   'P 1'
#
loop_
_entity.id
_entity.type
_entity.pdbx_description
1 polymer ?
#
loop_
_entity_poly.entity_id
_entity_poly.type
_entity_poly.pdbx_seq_one_letter_code
_entity_poly.pdbx_strand_id
1 'polypeptide(L)'
;MKLVTIVYENEIGMIEEFNPNNLLRENKYDLDYFDFNNSSLSDFLDYLDFQDCEDYCYICAGSPNRLIKLINYLNKMTSTNIHLYNTNFEKLIGPYNLELNEYEDIDFNALPLPSNDRGTMQLENGISAMISGLYPNNLRNNLIKHLYVENLNLLTNINSTIFSNMALNSCIYIEQPFNEIPDEENYIYPIFESENIKSKIDNNEFVAISKNKLEEDIKYTIDTGEVFNSNFISGYIDYSIVSELAFNNNRLFIFEEGIYQDYLRNIKITSNINAGYQEIVIKLTAINKPENLTNVKTPIYNLYPFCIRMLNLLKSEKGVFITPYTTYKYPPKNNVSDFHVIGIIKDDLSVVYSIKTGQFYKVNEQFIYLLEAYLKDELDSKEIKMELQDNYDYTLKQFMELIKNA
;
A
#
# COMPACT_ATOMS: atom_id res chain seq x y z
N MET A 1 -6.85 32.63 6.02
CA MET A 1 -5.50 32.22 5.53
C MET A 1 -5.60 31.65 4.12
N LYS A 2 -4.59 31.87 3.25
CA LYS A 2 -4.52 31.28 1.89
C LYS A 2 -3.54 30.10 1.90
N LEU A 3 -3.98 28.94 1.46
CA LEU A 3 -3.15 27.75 1.26
C LEU A 3 -3.11 27.39 -0.23
N VAL A 4 -1.96 26.98 -0.73
CA VAL A 4 -1.77 26.60 -2.15
C VAL A 4 -1.08 25.25 -2.21
N THR A 5 -1.65 24.31 -2.95
CA THR A 5 -1.03 23.01 -3.23
C THR A 5 -0.90 22.78 -4.72
N ILE A 6 0.15 22.06 -5.11
CA ILE A 6 0.44 21.72 -6.50
C ILE A 6 0.35 20.20 -6.65
N VAL A 7 -0.58 19.77 -7.51
CA VAL A 7 -0.91 18.35 -7.68
C VAL A 7 -0.95 17.96 -9.16
N TYR A 8 -0.87 16.66 -9.40
CA TYR A 8 -1.09 16.02 -10.68
C TYR A 8 -2.22 15.01 -10.52
N GLU A 9 -3.27 15.12 -11.33
CA GLU A 9 -4.26 14.04 -11.46
C GLU A 9 -3.79 13.08 -12.56
N ASN A 10 -3.56 11.82 -12.18
CA ASN A 10 -3.15 10.80 -13.13
C ASN A 10 -4.35 10.21 -13.90
N GLU A 11 -4.06 9.36 -14.90
CA GLU A 11 -5.08 8.83 -15.82
C GLU A 11 -6.20 8.01 -15.15
N ILE A 12 -5.97 7.51 -13.93
CA ILE A 12 -6.95 6.76 -13.15
C ILE A 12 -7.64 7.62 -12.07
N GLY A 13 -7.40 8.94 -12.08
CA GLY A 13 -8.01 9.89 -11.15
C GLY A 13 -7.36 9.94 -9.76
N MET A 14 -6.15 9.40 -9.57
CA MET A 14 -5.45 9.56 -8.29
C MET A 14 -4.72 10.91 -8.26
N ILE A 15 -4.74 11.56 -7.10
CA ILE A 15 -4.12 12.87 -6.88
C ILE A 15 -2.69 12.62 -6.37
N GLU A 16 -1.70 13.00 -7.15
CA GLU A 16 -0.30 12.90 -6.79
C GLU A 16 0.26 14.28 -6.50
N GLU A 17 0.91 14.46 -5.36
CA GLU A 17 1.65 15.69 -5.08
C GLU A 17 2.95 15.71 -5.89
N PHE A 18 3.30 16.88 -6.43
CA PHE A 18 4.65 17.07 -6.97
C PHE A 18 5.67 17.05 -5.84
N ASN A 19 6.84 16.43 -6.08
CA ASN A 19 7.87 16.31 -5.03
C ASN A 19 8.25 17.71 -4.48
N PRO A 20 7.88 18.02 -3.24
CA PRO A 20 8.07 19.32 -2.61
C PRO A 20 9.53 19.76 -2.62
N ASN A 21 10.44 18.79 -2.48
CA ASN A 21 11.85 19.06 -2.23
C ASN A 21 12.56 19.75 -3.40
N ASN A 22 12.01 19.72 -4.61
CA ASN A 22 12.56 20.48 -5.73
C ASN A 22 12.08 21.94 -5.74
N LEU A 23 10.84 22.19 -5.29
CA LEU A 23 10.21 23.51 -5.27
C LEU A 23 10.53 24.29 -3.98
N LEU A 24 10.57 23.61 -2.84
CA LEU A 24 10.88 24.19 -1.52
C LEU A 24 12.35 24.52 -1.31
N ARG A 25 13.28 23.86 -2.02
CA ARG A 25 14.73 24.12 -1.90
C ARG A 25 15.10 25.57 -2.19
N GLU A 26 14.26 26.29 -2.93
CA GLU A 26 14.45 27.71 -3.24
C GLU A 26 13.84 28.65 -2.17
N ASN A 27 13.11 28.13 -1.16
CA ASN A 27 12.34 28.90 -0.17
C ASN A 27 11.45 30.00 -0.79
N LYS A 28 11.07 29.82 -2.05
CA LYS A 28 10.43 30.86 -2.86
C LYS A 28 8.91 30.78 -2.78
N TYR A 29 8.36 29.59 -2.59
CA TYR A 29 6.93 29.31 -2.65
C TYR A 29 6.44 28.85 -1.28
N ASP A 30 5.34 29.44 -0.81
CA ASP A 30 4.60 28.95 0.34
C ASP A 30 3.59 27.91 -0.17
N LEU A 31 3.89 26.63 0.07
CA LEU A 31 3.14 25.49 -0.44
C LEU A 31 2.65 24.63 0.71
N ASP A 32 1.38 24.27 0.63
CA ASP A 32 0.73 23.33 1.53
C ASP A 32 0.94 21.88 1.08
N TYR A 33 1.09 20.99 2.06
CA TYR A 33 1.31 19.56 1.87
C TYR A 33 0.34 18.75 2.70
N PHE A 34 -0.56 18.06 2.02
CA PHE A 34 -1.62 17.28 2.65
C PHE A 34 -1.53 15.83 2.18
N ASP A 35 -1.41 14.88 3.12
CA ASP A 35 -1.27 13.47 2.76
C ASP A 35 -2.60 12.89 2.24
N PHE A 36 -2.85 13.00 0.93
CA PHE A 36 -4.03 12.45 0.25
C PHE A 36 -4.12 10.92 0.34
N ASN A 37 -3.03 10.21 0.67
CA ASN A 37 -3.02 8.76 0.71
C ASN A 37 -3.45 8.20 2.08
N ASN A 38 -3.13 8.92 3.16
CA ASN A 38 -3.38 8.49 4.54
C ASN A 38 -4.39 9.37 5.31
N SER A 39 -4.99 10.35 4.64
CA SER A 39 -6.02 11.20 5.22
C SER A 39 -7.35 11.00 4.51
N SER A 40 -8.42 10.98 5.30
CA SER A 40 -9.79 10.91 4.82
C SER A 40 -10.32 12.27 4.39
N LEU A 41 -11.50 12.24 3.76
CA LEU A 41 -12.25 13.44 3.47
C LEU A 41 -12.59 14.24 4.75
N SER A 42 -12.98 13.55 5.82
CA SER A 42 -13.22 14.20 7.12
C SER A 42 -11.96 14.85 7.68
N ASP A 43 -10.79 14.19 7.59
CA ASP A 43 -9.53 14.77 8.06
C ASP A 43 -9.17 16.04 7.28
N PHE A 44 -9.47 16.09 5.99
CA PHE A 44 -9.21 17.27 5.17
C PHE A 44 -10.10 18.45 5.56
N LEU A 45 -11.38 18.20 5.84
CA LEU A 45 -12.29 19.24 6.33
C LEU A 45 -11.85 19.77 7.70
N ASP A 46 -11.54 18.87 8.63
CA ASP A 46 -11.03 19.23 9.96
C ASP A 46 -9.69 20.00 9.86
N TYR A 47 -8.85 19.65 8.90
CA TYR A 47 -7.60 20.35 8.61
C TYR A 47 -7.84 21.79 8.17
N LEU A 48 -8.73 22.03 7.20
CA LEU A 48 -9.05 23.37 6.72
C LEU A 48 -9.61 24.26 7.84
N ASP A 49 -10.50 23.71 8.66
CA ASP A 49 -11.09 24.40 9.80
C ASP A 49 -10.03 24.73 10.86
N PHE A 50 -9.15 23.77 11.20
CA PHE A 50 -8.07 23.99 12.16
C PHE A 50 -7.06 25.06 11.71
N GLN A 51 -6.85 25.18 10.40
CA GLN A 51 -5.97 26.16 9.80
C GLN A 51 -6.61 27.56 9.67
N ASP A 52 -7.89 27.73 10.04
CA ASP A 52 -8.66 28.94 9.73
C ASP A 52 -8.50 29.33 8.23
N CYS A 53 -8.57 28.31 7.36
CA CYS A 53 -8.33 28.46 5.93
C CYS A 53 -9.53 29.16 5.27
N GLU A 54 -9.27 30.31 4.65
CA GLU A 54 -10.29 31.08 3.92
C GLU A 54 -10.30 30.70 2.44
N ASP A 55 -9.11 30.50 1.86
CA ASP A 55 -8.89 30.17 0.47
C ASP A 55 -7.92 29.00 0.35
N TYR A 56 -8.38 27.87 -0.20
CA TYR A 56 -7.54 26.72 -0.52
C TYR A 56 -7.44 26.57 -2.04
N CYS A 57 -6.23 26.67 -2.59
CA CYS A 57 -6.01 26.68 -4.03
C CYS A 57 -5.26 25.43 -4.50
N TYR A 58 -5.88 24.67 -5.40
CA TYR A 58 -5.21 23.63 -6.16
C TYR A 58 -4.66 24.20 -7.47
N ILE A 59 -3.38 23.98 -7.74
CA ILE A 59 -2.80 24.11 -9.09
C ILE A 59 -2.59 22.70 -9.62
N CYS A 60 -3.33 22.31 -10.65
CA CYS A 60 -3.34 20.94 -11.14
C CYS A 60 -2.69 20.82 -12.53
N ALA A 61 -1.72 19.92 -12.63
CA ALA A 61 -1.26 19.37 -13.90
C ALA A 61 -2.08 18.14 -14.29
N GLY A 62 -2.12 17.81 -15.59
CA GLY A 62 -2.91 16.68 -16.10
C GLY A 62 -4.37 17.04 -16.38
N SER A 63 -5.25 16.03 -16.31
CA SER A 63 -6.69 16.20 -16.57
C SER A 63 -7.46 16.19 -15.24
N PRO A 64 -7.95 17.34 -14.74
CA PRO A 64 -8.49 17.45 -13.38
C PRO A 64 -9.96 16.97 -13.29
N ASN A 65 -10.31 15.88 -13.98
CA ASN A 65 -11.71 15.44 -14.12
C ASN A 65 -12.31 15.05 -12.78
N ARG A 66 -11.58 14.27 -11.98
CA ARG A 66 -12.01 13.86 -10.66
C ARG A 66 -11.83 14.97 -9.64
N LEU A 67 -10.74 15.73 -9.73
CA LEU A 67 -10.48 16.84 -8.81
C LEU A 67 -11.58 17.90 -8.88
N ILE A 68 -12.13 18.15 -10.08
CA ILE A 68 -13.33 18.99 -10.26
C ILE A 68 -14.51 18.46 -9.44
N LYS A 69 -14.81 17.14 -9.51
CA LYS A 69 -15.90 16.51 -8.75
C LYS A 69 -15.65 16.61 -7.24
N LEU A 70 -14.42 16.32 -6.80
CA LEU A 70 -14.02 16.41 -5.40
C LEU A 70 -14.19 17.84 -4.86
N ILE A 71 -13.70 18.85 -5.57
CA ILE A 71 -13.79 20.25 -5.15
C ILE A 71 -15.24 20.73 -5.11
N ASN A 72 -16.06 20.35 -6.09
CA ASN A 72 -17.49 20.68 -6.08
C ASN A 72 -18.22 20.07 -4.88
N TYR A 73 -17.84 18.85 -4.49
CA TYR A 73 -18.36 18.23 -3.27
C TYR A 73 -17.87 18.96 -2.01
N LEU A 74 -16.58 19.24 -1.91
CA LEU A 74 -15.97 19.92 -0.76
C LEU A 74 -16.58 21.31 -0.52
N ASN A 75 -16.81 22.09 -1.59
CA ASN A 75 -17.45 23.41 -1.50
C ASN A 75 -18.88 23.37 -0.93
N LYS A 76 -19.53 22.20 -0.87
CA LYS A 76 -20.83 22.02 -0.18
C LYS A 76 -20.68 21.69 1.30
N MET A 77 -19.49 21.25 1.72
CA MET A 77 -19.22 20.71 3.05
C MET A 77 -18.41 21.65 3.95
N THR A 78 -17.73 22.65 3.38
CA THR A 78 -16.96 23.66 4.13
C THR A 78 -17.34 25.08 3.70
N SER A 79 -17.07 26.04 4.59
CA SER A 79 -17.11 27.47 4.27
C SER A 79 -15.83 28.00 3.62
N THR A 80 -14.74 27.21 3.58
CA THR A 80 -13.51 27.58 2.87
C THR A 80 -13.78 27.70 1.37
N ASN A 81 -13.30 28.77 0.75
CA ASN A 81 -13.38 28.95 -0.70
C ASN A 81 -12.32 28.07 -1.36
N ILE A 82 -12.74 27.00 -2.03
CA ILE A 82 -11.80 26.11 -2.71
C ILE A 82 -11.72 26.47 -4.20
N HIS A 83 -10.49 26.69 -4.67
CA HIS A 83 -10.17 27.08 -6.04
C HIS A 83 -9.37 26.00 -6.76
N LEU A 84 -9.52 25.94 -8.08
CA LEU A 84 -8.76 25.08 -8.96
C LEU A 84 -8.24 25.88 -10.15
N TYR A 85 -6.94 25.78 -10.41
CA TYR A 85 -6.24 26.38 -11.52
C TYR A 85 -5.50 25.32 -12.32
N ASN A 86 -5.38 25.52 -13.63
CA ASN A 86 -4.44 24.72 -14.44
C ASN A 86 -3.01 25.28 -14.35
N THR A 87 -2.06 24.62 -15.00
CA THR A 87 -0.64 25.03 -15.03
C THR A 87 -0.37 26.34 -15.79
N ASN A 88 -1.37 26.87 -16.51
CA ASN A 88 -1.31 28.19 -17.15
C ASN A 88 -1.96 29.27 -16.26
N PHE A 89 -2.30 28.94 -15.01
CA PHE A 89 -2.99 29.82 -14.06
C PHE A 89 -4.35 30.32 -14.55
N GLU A 90 -5.01 29.54 -15.41
CA GLU A 90 -6.41 29.77 -15.78
C GLU A 90 -7.30 29.11 -14.72
N LYS A 91 -8.22 29.89 -14.16
CA LYS A 91 -9.15 29.38 -13.15
C LYS A 91 -10.17 28.43 -13.78
N LEU A 92 -10.22 27.21 -13.24
CA LEU A 92 -11.20 26.19 -13.60
C LEU A 92 -12.40 26.17 -12.62
N ILE A 93 -12.13 26.29 -11.31
CA ILE A 93 -13.14 26.39 -10.24
C ILE A 93 -12.73 27.49 -9.27
N GLY A 94 -13.71 28.21 -8.72
CA GLY A 94 -13.50 29.11 -7.59
C GLY A 94 -14.42 30.33 -7.65
N PRO A 95 -14.84 30.88 -6.49
CA PRO A 95 -15.81 31.98 -6.43
C PRO A 95 -15.29 33.29 -7.03
N TYR A 96 -13.98 33.52 -6.99
CA TYR A 96 -13.30 34.70 -7.53
C TYR A 96 -11.92 34.31 -8.06
N ASN A 97 -11.15 35.26 -8.61
CA ASN A 97 -9.78 35.00 -9.05
C ASN A 97 -8.81 35.31 -7.91
N LEU A 98 -7.90 34.39 -7.62
CA LEU A 98 -6.75 34.58 -6.73
C LEU A 98 -5.56 35.17 -7.49
N GLU A 99 -4.74 35.94 -6.78
CA GLU A 99 -3.43 36.38 -7.26
C GLU A 99 -2.40 35.27 -7.00
N LEU A 100 -1.84 34.73 -8.10
CA LEU A 100 -0.91 33.58 -8.09
C LEU A 100 0.45 33.92 -8.73
N ASN A 101 0.78 35.21 -8.87
CA ASN A 101 1.99 35.71 -9.53
C ASN A 101 3.28 35.09 -8.96
N GLU A 102 3.27 34.73 -7.67
CA GLU A 102 4.41 34.13 -6.98
C GLU A 102 4.75 32.72 -7.48
N TYR A 103 3.84 32.06 -8.22
CA TYR A 103 4.00 30.70 -8.75
C TYR A 103 4.21 30.67 -10.28
N GLU A 104 4.07 31.81 -10.99
CA GLU A 104 4.06 31.87 -12.45
C GLU A 104 5.36 31.40 -13.13
N ASP A 105 6.49 31.45 -12.43
CA ASP A 105 7.77 31.03 -12.97
C ASP A 105 8.08 29.54 -12.77
N ILE A 106 7.16 28.77 -12.17
CA ILE A 106 7.28 27.33 -12.07
C ILE A 106 7.18 26.72 -13.47
N ASP A 107 8.27 26.10 -13.94
CA ASP A 107 8.25 25.31 -15.18
C ASP A 107 7.64 23.92 -14.91
N PHE A 108 6.32 23.82 -15.01
CA PHE A 108 5.59 22.56 -14.84
C PHE A 108 5.99 21.47 -15.84
N ASN A 109 6.60 21.82 -16.98
CA ASN A 109 7.09 20.84 -17.96
C ASN A 109 8.46 20.25 -17.56
N ALA A 110 9.27 21.02 -16.83
CA ALA A 110 10.55 20.56 -16.30
C ALA A 110 10.41 19.81 -14.96
N LEU A 111 9.28 19.96 -14.27
CA LEU A 111 8.99 19.13 -13.10
C LEU A 111 8.99 17.67 -13.54
N PRO A 112 9.66 16.77 -12.76
CA PRO A 112 9.62 15.36 -13.05
C PRO A 112 8.17 14.91 -12.90
N LEU A 113 7.47 14.77 -14.02
CA LEU A 113 6.16 14.15 -14.02
C LEU A 113 6.33 12.76 -13.39
N PRO A 114 5.42 12.36 -12.50
CA PRO A 114 5.36 10.98 -12.07
C PRO A 114 5.36 10.10 -13.33
N SER A 115 6.31 9.17 -13.46
CA SER A 115 6.51 8.39 -14.69
C SER A 115 5.18 7.88 -15.25
N ASN A 116 4.98 7.99 -16.57
CA ASN A 116 3.70 7.70 -17.26
C ASN A 116 3.06 6.32 -16.95
N ASP A 117 3.74 5.39 -16.29
CA ASP A 117 3.22 4.07 -15.89
C ASP A 117 2.81 3.94 -14.40
N ARG A 118 2.78 5.05 -13.64
CA ARG A 118 2.39 4.98 -12.21
C ARG A 118 0.92 4.64 -11.99
N GLY A 119 0.01 5.08 -12.87
CA GLY A 119 -1.41 4.77 -12.77
C GLY A 119 -1.67 3.26 -12.83
N THR A 120 -1.10 2.59 -13.83
CA THR A 120 -1.17 1.12 -13.97
C THR A 120 -0.63 0.42 -12.73
N MET A 121 0.55 0.83 -12.26
CA MET A 121 1.18 0.22 -11.08
C MET A 121 0.34 0.45 -9.81
N GLN A 122 -0.24 1.64 -9.62
CA GLN A 122 -1.13 1.93 -8.50
C GLN A 122 -2.39 1.05 -8.56
N LEU A 123 -2.98 0.87 -9.73
CA LEU A 123 -4.15 0.01 -9.91
C LEU A 123 -3.82 -1.45 -9.59
N GLU A 124 -2.70 -1.98 -10.11
CA GLU A 124 -2.26 -3.36 -9.83
C GLU A 124 -1.94 -3.60 -8.34
N ASN A 125 -1.29 -2.62 -7.70
CA ASN A 125 -1.04 -2.66 -6.26
C ASN A 125 -2.34 -2.57 -5.46
N GLY A 126 -3.27 -1.70 -5.88
CA GLY A 126 -4.59 -1.56 -5.28
C GLY A 126 -5.40 -2.85 -5.35
N ILE A 127 -5.43 -3.50 -6.51
CA ILE A 127 -6.06 -4.81 -6.72
C ILE A 127 -5.40 -5.88 -5.84
N SER A 128 -4.07 -5.94 -5.81
CA SER A 128 -3.35 -6.92 -5.00
C SER A 128 -3.62 -6.74 -3.50
N ALA A 129 -3.64 -5.50 -3.02
CA ALA A 129 -4.02 -5.16 -1.64
C ALA A 129 -5.50 -5.46 -1.37
N MET A 130 -6.37 -5.23 -2.35
CA MET A 130 -7.79 -5.51 -2.24
C MET A 130 -8.08 -7.01 -2.19
N ILE A 131 -7.32 -7.86 -2.88
CA ILE A 131 -7.48 -9.33 -2.84
C ILE A 131 -6.87 -9.92 -1.57
N SER A 132 -5.63 -9.54 -1.22
CA SER A 132 -4.90 -10.12 -0.09
C SER A 132 -5.25 -9.50 1.27
N GLY A 133 -5.73 -8.27 1.28
CA GLY A 133 -5.92 -7.45 2.47
C GLY A 133 -4.63 -6.95 3.11
N LEU A 134 -3.49 -7.06 2.42
CA LEU A 134 -2.22 -6.52 2.88
C LEU A 134 -2.05 -5.08 2.41
N TYR A 135 -1.90 -4.18 3.36
CA TYR A 135 -1.67 -2.75 3.11
C TYR A 135 -0.34 -2.30 3.74
N PRO A 136 0.25 -1.19 3.25
CA PRO A 136 1.44 -0.62 3.86
C PRO A 136 1.23 -0.31 5.35
N ASN A 137 2.24 -0.59 6.18
CA ASN A 137 2.17 -0.39 7.63
C ASN A 137 1.98 1.09 8.05
N ASN A 138 2.30 2.04 7.17
CA ASN A 138 2.08 3.46 7.41
C ASN A 138 0.65 3.92 7.08
N LEU A 139 -0.17 3.06 6.47
CA LEU A 139 -1.57 3.38 6.23
C LEU A 139 -2.33 3.43 7.56
N ARG A 140 -3.05 4.52 7.78
CA ARG A 140 -3.81 4.71 9.02
C ARG A 140 -4.82 3.58 9.23
N ASN A 141 -4.90 3.10 10.46
CA ASN A 141 -5.83 2.05 10.85
C ASN A 141 -7.28 2.46 10.57
N ASN A 142 -8.07 1.55 9.99
CA ASN A 142 -9.47 1.72 9.63
C ASN A 142 -9.76 2.82 8.58
N LEU A 143 -8.74 3.47 8.01
CA LEU A 143 -8.94 4.33 6.85
C LEU A 143 -9.31 3.47 5.64
N ILE A 144 -10.50 3.67 5.08
CA ILE A 144 -10.98 2.83 3.98
C ILE A 144 -10.25 3.25 2.70
N LYS A 145 -9.38 2.38 2.20
CA LYS A 145 -8.61 2.60 0.97
C LYS A 145 -9.34 2.08 -0.27
N HIS A 146 -9.99 0.92 -0.14
CA HIS A 146 -10.71 0.30 -1.24
C HIS A 146 -12.09 -0.19 -0.81
N LEU A 147 -13.07 0.06 -1.66
CA LEU A 147 -14.42 -0.45 -1.53
C LEU A 147 -14.67 -1.46 -2.65
N TYR A 148 -15.27 -2.61 -2.35
CA TYR A 148 -15.81 -3.51 -3.35
C TYR A 148 -17.32 -3.57 -3.20
N VAL A 149 -18.03 -3.45 -4.30
CA VAL A 149 -19.48 -3.37 -4.32
C VAL A 149 -20.03 -4.30 -5.39
N GLU A 150 -20.97 -5.15 -5.03
CA GLU A 150 -21.54 -6.16 -5.93
C GLU A 150 -22.18 -5.56 -7.19
N ASN A 151 -22.83 -4.41 -7.05
CA ASN A 151 -23.43 -3.73 -8.18
C ASN A 151 -23.53 -2.23 -7.92
N LEU A 152 -23.58 -1.47 -9.00
CA LEU A 152 -23.59 0.00 -8.97
C LEU A 152 -24.78 0.56 -8.19
N ASN A 153 -25.94 -0.10 -8.23
CA ASN A 153 -27.15 0.37 -7.56
C ASN A 153 -27.01 0.40 -6.03
N LEU A 154 -26.15 -0.47 -5.47
CA LEU A 154 -25.90 -0.50 -4.03
C LEU A 154 -25.23 0.78 -3.52
N LEU A 155 -24.51 1.52 -4.36
CA LEU A 155 -23.81 2.75 -3.95
C LEU A 155 -24.74 3.76 -3.27
N THR A 156 -25.96 3.90 -3.77
CA THR A 156 -26.97 4.81 -3.23
C THR A 156 -27.45 4.44 -1.83
N ASN A 157 -27.28 3.18 -1.42
CA ASN A 157 -27.69 2.66 -0.12
C ASN A 157 -26.55 2.65 0.91
N ILE A 158 -25.32 2.96 0.47
CA ILE A 158 -24.16 3.04 1.36
C ILE A 158 -24.28 4.30 2.20
N ASN A 159 -24.08 4.16 3.51
CA ASN A 159 -24.09 5.29 4.41
C ASN A 159 -22.99 6.31 4.04
N SER A 160 -23.33 7.59 3.94
CA SER A 160 -22.39 8.64 3.52
C SER A 160 -21.14 8.74 4.39
N THR A 161 -21.22 8.36 5.67
CA THR A 161 -20.07 8.35 6.58
C THR A 161 -18.97 7.37 6.15
N ILE A 162 -19.28 6.35 5.34
CA ILE A 162 -18.28 5.46 4.73
C ILE A 162 -17.40 6.26 3.78
N PHE A 163 -18.00 7.01 2.87
CA PHE A 163 -17.29 7.86 1.91
C PHE A 163 -16.50 8.97 2.60
N SER A 164 -17.01 9.55 3.69
CA SER A 164 -16.28 10.56 4.48
C SER A 164 -15.03 10.00 5.18
N ASN A 165 -15.01 8.69 5.45
CA ASN A 165 -13.89 8.00 6.10
C ASN A 165 -13.02 7.17 5.12
N MET A 166 -13.26 7.30 3.82
CA MET A 166 -12.34 6.83 2.80
C MET A 166 -11.17 7.79 2.65
N ALA A 167 -9.97 7.27 2.38
CA ALA A 167 -8.82 8.10 2.01
C ALA A 167 -9.15 8.94 0.77
N LEU A 168 -8.59 10.14 0.66
CA LEU A 168 -8.78 10.95 -0.54
C LEU A 168 -8.29 10.22 -1.80
N ASN A 169 -7.17 9.48 -1.74
CA ASN A 169 -6.77 8.58 -2.83
C ASN A 169 -7.29 7.15 -2.62
N SER A 170 -8.61 7.00 -2.53
CA SER A 170 -9.29 5.70 -2.50
C SER A 170 -10.04 5.45 -3.81
N CYS A 171 -10.43 4.20 -4.05
CA CYS A 171 -11.30 3.83 -5.16
C CYS A 171 -12.37 2.82 -4.78
N ILE A 172 -13.32 2.66 -5.69
CA ILE A 172 -14.44 1.74 -5.59
C ILE A 172 -14.38 0.76 -6.76
N TYR A 173 -14.45 -0.52 -6.48
CA TYR A 173 -14.55 -1.59 -7.47
C TYR A 173 -15.99 -2.10 -7.52
N ILE A 174 -16.57 -2.15 -8.72
CA ILE A 174 -17.92 -2.67 -8.96
C ILE A 174 -17.83 -4.04 -9.63
N GLU A 175 -18.51 -5.02 -9.05
CA GLU A 175 -18.44 -6.40 -9.50
C GLU A 175 -19.16 -6.65 -10.83
N GLN A 176 -20.35 -6.10 -10.97
CA GLN A 176 -21.15 -6.22 -12.19
C GLN A 176 -20.74 -5.16 -13.21
N PRO A 177 -20.61 -5.53 -14.50
CA PRO A 177 -20.32 -4.56 -15.55
C PRO A 177 -21.35 -3.43 -15.57
N PHE A 178 -20.91 -2.23 -15.90
CA PHE A 178 -21.80 -1.06 -15.98
C PHE A 178 -21.49 -0.24 -17.22
N ASN A 179 -22.53 0.27 -17.88
CA ASN A 179 -22.37 1.05 -19.11
C ASN A 179 -21.90 2.47 -18.82
N GLU A 180 -22.48 3.10 -17.80
CA GLU A 180 -22.18 4.46 -17.37
C GLU A 180 -22.23 4.53 -15.84
N ILE A 181 -21.31 5.29 -15.27
CA ILE A 181 -21.37 5.68 -13.86
C ILE A 181 -22.45 6.77 -13.77
N PRO A 182 -23.43 6.67 -12.83
CA PRO A 182 -24.44 7.69 -12.71
C PRO A 182 -23.74 9.02 -12.42
N ASP A 183 -24.10 10.07 -13.17
CA ASP A 183 -23.56 11.41 -12.94
C ASP A 183 -24.23 12.04 -11.72
N GLU A 184 -23.97 11.46 -10.55
CA GLU A 184 -24.40 11.99 -9.27
C GLU A 184 -23.23 12.77 -8.68
N GLU A 185 -23.53 13.98 -8.21
CA GLU A 185 -22.57 14.90 -7.58
C GLU A 185 -21.84 14.30 -6.35
N ASN A 186 -22.28 13.14 -5.87
CA ASN A 186 -21.76 12.46 -4.68
C ASN A 186 -20.66 11.43 -4.97
N TYR A 187 -20.40 11.07 -6.23
CA TYR A 187 -19.35 10.10 -6.57
C TYR A 187 -18.01 10.80 -6.85
N ILE A 188 -17.27 11.07 -5.77
CA ILE A 188 -15.96 11.77 -5.81
C ILE A 188 -14.75 10.83 -5.95
N TYR A 189 -14.95 9.52 -5.85
CA TYR A 189 -13.89 8.51 -5.93
C TYR A 189 -13.85 7.88 -7.33
N PRO A 190 -12.68 7.49 -7.85
CA PRO A 190 -12.59 6.66 -9.04
C PRO A 190 -13.35 5.36 -8.85
N ILE A 191 -14.13 4.99 -9.86
CA ILE A 191 -14.91 3.76 -9.89
C ILE A 191 -14.39 2.89 -11.03
N PHE A 192 -14.03 1.65 -10.71
CA PHE A 192 -13.48 0.69 -11.65
C PHE A 192 -14.34 -0.57 -11.68
N GLU A 193 -14.39 -1.24 -12.82
CA GLU A 193 -14.93 -2.59 -12.88
C GLU A 193 -13.98 -3.58 -12.17
N SER A 194 -14.54 -4.58 -11.51
CA SER A 194 -13.76 -5.59 -10.79
C SER A 194 -13.31 -6.74 -11.69
N GLU A 195 -13.40 -6.63 -13.02
CA GLU A 195 -13.03 -7.72 -13.94
C GLU A 195 -11.58 -8.17 -13.71
N ASN A 196 -10.66 -7.24 -13.52
CA ASN A 196 -9.25 -7.56 -13.21
C ASN A 196 -9.07 -8.27 -11.86
N ILE A 197 -9.97 -8.07 -10.90
CA ILE A 197 -9.95 -8.80 -9.62
C ILE A 197 -10.38 -10.25 -9.88
N LYS A 198 -11.50 -10.44 -10.59
CA LYS A 198 -12.05 -11.76 -10.93
C LYS A 198 -11.09 -12.57 -11.78
N SER A 199 -10.57 -11.97 -12.85
CA SER A 199 -9.66 -12.65 -13.78
C SER A 199 -8.39 -13.15 -13.10
N LYS A 200 -7.80 -12.38 -12.19
CA LYS A 200 -6.64 -12.80 -11.38
C LYS A 200 -6.95 -14.00 -10.48
N ILE A 201 -8.17 -14.07 -9.95
CA ILE A 201 -8.61 -15.19 -9.11
C ILE A 201 -8.93 -16.42 -9.98
N ASP A 202 -9.69 -16.24 -11.06
CA ASP A 202 -10.07 -17.33 -11.98
C ASP A 202 -8.84 -17.95 -12.67
N ASN A 203 -7.81 -17.15 -12.96
CA ASN A 203 -6.53 -17.60 -13.52
C ASN A 203 -5.58 -18.20 -12.48
N ASN A 204 -6.00 -18.35 -11.22
CA ASN A 204 -5.19 -18.83 -10.09
C ASN A 204 -3.92 -17.99 -9.83
N GLU A 205 -3.91 -16.70 -10.20
CA GLU A 205 -2.84 -15.80 -9.74
C GLU A 205 -2.94 -15.57 -8.24
N PHE A 206 -4.16 -15.53 -7.70
CA PHE A 206 -4.40 -15.51 -6.27
C PHE A 206 -5.23 -16.73 -5.88
N VAL A 207 -4.82 -17.43 -4.82
CA VAL A 207 -5.48 -18.65 -4.36
C VAL A 207 -5.85 -18.56 -2.89
N ALA A 208 -6.92 -19.23 -2.49
CA ALA A 208 -7.27 -19.36 -1.09
C ALA A 208 -6.28 -20.32 -0.37
N ILE A 209 -5.99 -20.03 0.90
CA ILE A 209 -5.20 -20.90 1.78
C ILE A 209 -5.92 -21.04 3.12
N SER A 210 -5.89 -22.24 3.70
CA SER A 210 -6.43 -22.44 5.04
C SER A 210 -5.43 -21.98 6.10
N LYS A 211 -5.93 -21.60 7.28
CA LYS A 211 -5.09 -21.20 8.42
C LYS A 211 -4.06 -22.28 8.76
N ASN A 212 -4.50 -23.53 8.90
CA ASN A 212 -3.60 -24.64 9.24
C ASN A 212 -2.48 -24.83 8.19
N LYS A 213 -2.82 -24.74 6.91
CA LYS A 213 -1.82 -24.89 5.84
C LYS A 213 -0.81 -23.72 5.86
N LEU A 214 -1.29 -22.50 6.07
CA LEU A 214 -0.41 -21.35 6.22
C LEU A 214 0.52 -21.51 7.43
N GLU A 215 0.01 -21.97 8.58
CA GLU A 215 0.82 -22.20 9.78
C GLU A 215 1.88 -23.29 9.58
N GLU A 216 1.54 -24.37 8.86
CA GLU A 216 2.49 -25.42 8.46
C GLU A 216 3.58 -24.86 7.55
N ASP A 217 3.21 -24.09 6.53
CA ASP A 217 4.16 -23.51 5.57
C ASP A 217 5.08 -22.50 6.25
N ILE A 218 4.54 -21.61 7.07
CA ILE A 218 5.33 -20.64 7.85
C ILE A 218 6.30 -21.36 8.79
N LYS A 219 5.84 -22.39 9.51
CA LYS A 219 6.70 -23.16 10.41
C LYS A 219 7.84 -23.81 9.64
N TYR A 220 7.53 -24.44 8.51
CA TYR A 220 8.53 -25.04 7.64
C TYR A 220 9.55 -24.01 7.15
N THR A 221 9.10 -22.81 6.76
CA THR A 221 9.98 -21.71 6.36
C THR A 221 10.84 -21.20 7.51
N ILE A 222 10.32 -21.11 8.74
CA ILE A 222 11.13 -20.77 9.92
C ILE A 222 12.23 -21.83 10.12
N ASP A 223 11.87 -23.11 10.05
CA ASP A 223 12.76 -24.24 10.37
C ASP A 223 13.83 -24.51 9.29
N THR A 224 13.58 -24.09 8.04
CA THR A 224 14.44 -24.46 6.90
C THR A 224 14.87 -23.29 6.00
N GLY A 225 14.21 -22.14 6.13
CA GLY A 225 14.32 -21.01 5.21
C GLY A 225 13.72 -21.25 3.84
N GLU A 226 13.23 -22.46 3.56
CA GLU A 226 12.67 -22.82 2.27
C GLU A 226 11.21 -22.34 2.15
N VAL A 227 10.89 -21.83 0.97
CA VAL A 227 9.53 -21.42 0.57
C VAL A 227 9.22 -22.09 -0.76
N PHE A 228 7.97 -22.54 -0.92
CA PHE A 228 7.48 -23.15 -2.14
C PHE A 228 6.39 -22.31 -2.79
N ASN A 229 6.44 -22.19 -4.10
CA ASN A 229 5.42 -21.56 -4.94
C ASN A 229 5.29 -22.31 -6.28
N SER A 230 4.97 -23.61 -6.22
CA SER A 230 4.90 -24.48 -7.40
C SER A 230 3.89 -24.03 -8.47
N ASN A 231 2.88 -23.26 -8.08
CA ASN A 231 1.85 -22.75 -8.99
C ASN A 231 2.15 -21.32 -9.47
N PHE A 232 3.29 -20.74 -9.11
CA PHE A 232 3.69 -19.36 -9.44
C PHE A 232 2.61 -18.32 -9.12
N ILE A 233 1.93 -18.48 -7.96
CA ILE A 233 0.89 -17.56 -7.53
C ILE A 233 1.51 -16.19 -7.19
N SER A 234 0.74 -15.13 -7.42
CA SER A 234 1.03 -13.76 -7.01
C SER A 234 0.79 -13.52 -5.52
N GLY A 235 -0.07 -14.31 -4.89
CA GLY A 235 -0.35 -14.22 -3.45
C GLY A 235 -1.57 -15.04 -3.03
N TYR A 236 -2.01 -14.84 -1.80
CA TYR A 236 -3.18 -15.50 -1.25
C TYR A 236 -4.35 -14.54 -1.09
N ILE A 237 -5.57 -15.03 -1.38
CA ILE A 237 -6.81 -14.31 -1.13
C ILE A 237 -7.02 -14.18 0.38
N ASP A 238 -7.36 -12.98 0.84
CA ASP A 238 -7.64 -12.66 2.23
C ASP A 238 -6.51 -13.06 3.20
N TYR A 239 -5.26 -13.03 2.74
CA TYR A 239 -4.08 -13.38 3.54
C TYR A 239 -4.08 -12.70 4.91
N SER A 240 -4.38 -11.40 4.99
CA SER A 240 -4.43 -10.64 6.25
C SER A 240 -5.38 -11.24 7.28
N ILE A 241 -6.50 -11.82 6.84
CA ILE A 241 -7.49 -12.47 7.68
C ILE A 241 -6.99 -13.84 8.13
N VAL A 242 -6.51 -14.65 7.17
CA VAL A 242 -6.02 -16.01 7.44
C VAL A 242 -4.77 -16.02 8.33
N SER A 243 -3.90 -15.03 8.16
CA SER A 243 -2.68 -14.82 8.96
C SER A 243 -2.94 -14.13 10.30
N GLU A 244 -4.18 -13.62 10.52
CA GLU A 244 -4.57 -12.85 11.69
C GLU A 244 -3.75 -11.56 11.87
N LEU A 245 -3.31 -10.96 10.75
CA LEU A 245 -2.66 -9.64 10.70
C LEU A 245 -3.68 -8.51 10.54
N ALA A 246 -4.95 -8.83 10.24
CA ALA A 246 -6.03 -7.89 9.95
C ALA A 246 -6.56 -7.16 11.21
N PHE A 247 -5.69 -6.50 11.96
CA PHE A 247 -6.10 -5.59 13.04
C PHE A 247 -6.81 -4.34 12.51
N ASN A 248 -6.45 -3.96 11.28
CA ASN A 248 -6.87 -2.73 10.64
C ASN A 248 -7.54 -3.09 9.33
N ASN A 249 -8.83 -2.78 9.22
CA ASN A 249 -9.54 -3.07 7.98
C ASN A 249 -9.52 -1.84 7.07
N ASN A 250 -8.65 -1.86 6.07
CA ASN A 250 -8.55 -0.78 5.07
C ASN A 250 -9.38 -1.06 3.81
N ARG A 251 -10.20 -2.11 3.82
CA ARG A 251 -11.12 -2.46 2.73
C ARG A 251 -12.48 -2.88 3.25
N LEU A 252 -13.52 -2.69 2.45
CA LEU A 252 -14.86 -3.21 2.75
C LEU A 252 -15.45 -3.85 1.51
N PHE A 253 -16.21 -4.92 1.72
CA PHE A 253 -16.93 -5.62 0.67
C PHE A 253 -18.43 -5.51 0.95
N ILE A 254 -19.16 -4.95 -0.01
CA ILE A 254 -20.58 -4.63 0.10
C ILE A 254 -21.34 -5.46 -0.92
N PHE A 255 -22.22 -6.30 -0.40
CA PHE A 255 -23.13 -7.13 -1.19
C PHE A 255 -24.57 -6.88 -0.73
N GLU A 256 -25.54 -7.34 -1.51
CA GLU A 256 -26.96 -7.18 -1.17
C GLU A 256 -27.30 -7.73 0.23
N GLU A 257 -26.62 -8.81 0.65
CA GLU A 257 -26.88 -9.47 1.92
C GLU A 257 -26.08 -8.91 3.12
N GLY A 258 -25.26 -7.87 2.91
CA GLY A 258 -24.54 -7.18 3.97
C GLY A 258 -23.12 -6.70 3.62
N ILE A 259 -22.43 -6.23 4.66
CA ILE A 259 -21.04 -5.75 4.61
C ILE A 259 -20.12 -6.79 5.24
N TYR A 260 -18.99 -7.06 4.59
CA TYR A 260 -18.00 -8.07 4.96
C TYR A 260 -16.60 -7.48 5.07
N GLN A 261 -15.76 -8.16 5.85
CA GLN A 261 -14.36 -7.80 6.07
C GLN A 261 -13.42 -8.42 5.02
N ASP A 262 -13.85 -9.49 4.36
CA ASP A 262 -13.05 -10.33 3.48
C ASP A 262 -13.74 -10.57 2.13
N TYR A 263 -12.93 -10.83 1.09
CA TYR A 263 -13.41 -11.04 -0.28
C TYR A 263 -14.25 -12.32 -0.38
N LEU A 264 -13.80 -13.40 0.29
CA LEU A 264 -14.48 -14.69 0.30
C LEU A 264 -15.76 -14.72 1.14
N ARG A 265 -16.15 -13.58 1.74
CA ARG A 265 -17.40 -13.41 2.51
C ARG A 265 -17.52 -14.33 3.73
N ASN A 266 -16.40 -14.74 4.35
CA ASN A 266 -16.41 -15.59 5.55
C ASN A 266 -16.75 -14.79 6.81
N ILE A 267 -16.46 -13.50 6.83
CA ILE A 267 -16.62 -12.62 8.00
C ILE A 267 -17.60 -11.51 7.67
N LYS A 268 -18.88 -11.77 7.98
CA LYS A 268 -19.94 -10.77 7.91
C LYS A 268 -19.81 -9.80 9.07
N ILE A 269 -19.67 -8.52 8.76
CA ILE A 269 -19.69 -7.43 9.74
C ILE A 269 -21.13 -7.13 10.13
N THR A 270 -22.01 -6.93 9.14
CA THR A 270 -23.40 -6.55 9.37
C THR A 270 -24.27 -6.93 8.18
N SER A 271 -25.55 -7.24 8.42
CA SER A 271 -26.54 -7.39 7.36
C SER A 271 -27.17 -6.06 6.91
N ASN A 272 -26.95 -4.97 7.67
CA ASN A 272 -27.43 -3.64 7.29
C ASN A 272 -26.41 -2.95 6.37
N ILE A 273 -26.70 -2.86 5.08
CA ILE A 273 -25.84 -2.19 4.08
C ILE A 273 -25.70 -0.67 4.31
N ASN A 274 -26.66 -0.06 5.01
CA ASN A 274 -26.64 1.36 5.38
C ASN A 274 -26.08 1.58 6.80
N ALA A 275 -25.28 0.64 7.31
CA ALA A 275 -24.57 0.82 8.57
C ALA A 275 -23.54 1.96 8.43
N GLY A 276 -23.51 2.86 9.43
CA GLY A 276 -22.52 3.94 9.47
C GLY A 276 -21.11 3.44 9.78
N TYR A 277 -20.10 4.24 9.43
CA TYR A 277 -18.69 3.90 9.63
C TYR A 277 -18.36 3.52 11.08
N GLN A 278 -18.85 4.28 12.07
CA GLN A 278 -18.60 3.98 13.49
C GLN A 278 -19.20 2.64 13.91
N GLU A 279 -20.40 2.29 13.41
CA GLU A 279 -21.01 1.00 13.68
C GLU A 279 -20.15 -0.15 13.14
N ILE A 280 -19.61 0.02 11.93
CA ILE A 280 -18.70 -0.95 11.29
C ILE A 280 -17.42 -1.11 12.12
N VAL A 281 -16.77 -0.01 12.53
CA VAL A 281 -15.53 -0.06 13.33
C VAL A 281 -15.75 -0.76 14.67
N ILE A 282 -16.86 -0.50 15.35
CA ILE A 282 -17.21 -1.17 16.62
C ILE A 282 -17.35 -2.68 16.41
N LYS A 283 -18.06 -3.09 15.35
CA LYS A 283 -18.26 -4.50 15.01
C LYS A 283 -16.95 -5.19 14.64
N LEU A 284 -16.11 -4.54 13.83
CA LEU A 284 -14.77 -5.03 13.49
C LEU A 284 -13.89 -5.22 14.72
N THR A 285 -13.92 -4.26 15.66
CA THR A 285 -13.17 -4.37 16.92
C THR A 285 -13.63 -5.58 17.75
N ALA A 286 -14.93 -5.88 17.74
CA ALA A 286 -15.48 -7.05 18.43
C ALA A 286 -15.11 -8.38 17.74
N ILE A 287 -15.02 -8.39 16.41
CA ILE A 287 -14.60 -9.54 15.60
C ILE A 287 -13.09 -9.82 15.81
N ASN A 288 -12.27 -8.77 15.71
CA ASN A 288 -10.80 -8.84 15.75
C ASN A 288 -10.22 -8.81 17.18
N LYS A 289 -10.98 -9.26 18.20
CA LYS A 289 -10.55 -9.15 19.61
C LYS A 289 -9.18 -9.79 19.85
N PRO A 290 -8.27 -9.12 20.60
CA PRO A 290 -6.93 -9.62 20.87
C PRO A 290 -6.88 -10.99 21.56
N GLU A 291 -7.88 -11.33 22.36
CA GLU A 291 -7.97 -12.62 23.06
C GLU A 291 -8.13 -13.81 22.10
N ASN A 292 -8.57 -13.58 20.85
CA ASN A 292 -8.61 -14.59 19.80
C ASN A 292 -7.26 -14.75 19.07
N LEU A 293 -6.29 -13.85 19.30
CA LEU A 293 -4.93 -13.89 18.77
C LEU A 293 -4.04 -14.65 19.73
N THR A 294 -4.22 -15.96 19.76
CA THR A 294 -3.62 -16.80 20.80
C THR A 294 -2.09 -16.91 20.73
N ASN A 295 -1.44 -16.34 19.70
CA ASN A 295 0.02 -16.35 19.55
C ASN A 295 0.53 -14.98 19.07
N VAL A 296 1.59 -14.47 19.70
CA VAL A 296 2.39 -13.37 19.14
C VAL A 296 2.90 -13.85 17.77
N LYS A 297 2.34 -13.30 16.69
CA LYS A 297 2.75 -13.66 15.33
C LYS A 297 4.19 -13.20 15.14
N THR A 298 5.02 -14.12 14.67
CA THR A 298 6.41 -13.84 14.33
C THR A 298 6.47 -12.90 13.12
N PRO A 299 7.48 -12.02 13.00
CA PRO A 299 7.61 -11.10 11.86
C PRO A 299 7.60 -11.77 10.48
N ILE A 300 7.93 -13.06 10.39
CA ILE A 300 7.85 -13.85 9.15
C ILE A 300 6.45 -13.89 8.54
N TYR A 301 5.36 -13.74 9.32
CA TYR A 301 4.00 -13.63 8.77
C TYR A 301 3.85 -12.39 7.87
N ASN A 302 4.49 -11.29 8.21
CA ASN A 302 4.49 -10.09 7.35
C ASN A 302 5.37 -10.26 6.10
N LEU A 303 6.41 -11.10 6.20
CA LEU A 303 7.41 -11.28 5.13
C LEU A 303 7.02 -12.39 4.13
N TYR A 304 6.25 -13.39 4.56
CA TYR A 304 5.92 -14.54 3.71
C TYR A 304 5.25 -14.20 2.37
N PRO A 305 4.31 -13.23 2.29
CA PRO A 305 3.76 -12.77 1.01
C PRO A 305 4.82 -12.24 0.05
N PHE A 306 5.85 -11.55 0.57
CA PHE A 306 6.99 -11.12 -0.22
C PHE A 306 7.75 -12.32 -0.78
N CYS A 307 8.02 -13.36 0.03
CA CYS A 307 8.71 -14.56 -0.45
C CYS A 307 7.96 -15.24 -1.62
N ILE A 308 6.65 -15.40 -1.49
CA ILE A 308 5.78 -15.94 -2.55
C ILE A 308 5.86 -15.09 -3.83
N ARG A 309 5.73 -13.76 -3.69
CA ARG A 309 5.79 -12.84 -4.82
C ARG A 309 7.16 -12.85 -5.50
N MET A 310 8.25 -12.97 -4.74
CA MET A 310 9.61 -13.12 -5.26
C MET A 310 9.78 -14.39 -6.07
N LEU A 311 9.29 -15.53 -5.56
CA LEU A 311 9.34 -16.79 -6.31
C LEU A 311 8.56 -16.72 -7.63
N ASN A 312 7.40 -16.06 -7.64
CA ASN A 312 6.66 -15.83 -8.89
C ASN A 312 7.43 -14.92 -9.87
N LEU A 313 7.99 -13.81 -9.39
CA LEU A 313 8.78 -12.90 -10.23
C LEU A 313 10.03 -13.58 -10.81
N LEU A 314 10.68 -14.44 -10.02
CA LEU A 314 11.84 -15.22 -10.42
C LEU A 314 11.48 -16.50 -11.20
N LYS A 315 10.19 -16.77 -11.40
CA LYS A 315 9.66 -18.01 -12.01
C LYS A 315 10.32 -19.26 -11.45
N SER A 316 10.35 -19.35 -10.12
CA SER A 316 10.96 -20.46 -9.39
C SER A 316 9.94 -21.11 -8.45
N GLU A 317 9.86 -22.44 -8.47
CA GLU A 317 8.93 -23.19 -7.63
C GLU A 317 9.39 -23.25 -6.16
N LYS A 318 10.68 -23.02 -5.91
CA LYS A 318 11.30 -23.15 -4.59
C LYS A 318 12.45 -22.16 -4.45
N GLY A 319 12.60 -21.57 -3.27
CA GLY A 319 13.82 -20.84 -2.91
C GLY A 319 14.07 -20.86 -1.41
N VAL A 320 15.32 -20.56 -1.04
CA VAL A 320 15.74 -20.37 0.36
C VAL A 320 15.84 -18.87 0.63
N PHE A 321 15.11 -18.39 1.62
CA PHE A 321 15.12 -16.99 2.04
C PHE A 321 15.92 -16.85 3.33
N ILE A 322 16.96 -16.02 3.27
CA ILE A 322 17.90 -15.76 4.34
C ILE A 322 17.51 -14.46 5.02
N THR A 323 16.93 -14.60 6.20
CA THR A 323 16.35 -13.52 7.00
C THR A 323 16.71 -13.74 8.47
N PRO A 324 16.50 -12.76 9.36
CA PRO A 324 16.61 -13.01 10.79
C PRO A 324 15.69 -14.13 11.29
N TYR A 325 14.55 -14.34 10.64
CA TYR A 325 13.44 -15.18 11.11
C TYR A 325 13.44 -16.61 10.55
N THR A 326 14.36 -16.93 9.65
CA THR A 326 14.43 -18.22 8.96
C THR A 326 15.74 -18.92 9.25
N THR A 327 15.76 -20.24 9.25
CA THR A 327 16.98 -21.05 9.45
C THR A 327 17.68 -21.32 8.13
N TYR A 328 18.99 -21.24 8.08
CA TYR A 328 19.79 -21.82 6.98
C TYR A 328 21.00 -22.58 7.55
N LYS A 329 21.92 -21.90 8.23
CA LYS A 329 22.98 -22.49 9.07
C LYS A 329 22.80 -22.18 10.55
N TYR A 330 22.27 -21.00 10.86
CA TYR A 330 22.07 -20.52 12.22
C TYR A 330 20.58 -20.56 12.61
N PRO A 331 20.25 -20.74 13.90
CA PRO A 331 18.86 -20.71 14.36
C PRO A 331 18.21 -19.33 14.12
N PRO A 332 16.88 -19.26 13.98
CA PRO A 332 16.18 -18.01 13.75
C PRO A 332 16.15 -17.15 15.01
N LYS A 333 16.10 -15.82 14.85
CA LYS A 333 15.97 -14.84 15.93
C LYS A 333 14.65 -14.08 15.80
N ASN A 334 13.84 -14.09 16.86
CA ASN A 334 12.52 -13.44 16.87
C ASN A 334 12.56 -11.94 17.25
N ASN A 335 13.68 -11.44 17.80
CA ASN A 335 13.79 -10.09 18.38
C ASN A 335 14.77 -9.19 17.61
N VAL A 336 14.84 -9.31 16.29
CA VAL A 336 15.66 -8.41 15.45
C VAL A 336 14.75 -7.27 14.99
N SER A 337 15.02 -6.04 15.45
CA SER A 337 14.11 -4.92 15.24
C SER A 337 14.13 -4.38 13.81
N ASP A 338 15.29 -4.42 13.15
CA ASP A 338 15.44 -3.87 11.79
C ASP A 338 16.51 -4.62 11.00
N PHE A 339 16.20 -4.98 9.76
CA PHE A 339 17.15 -5.45 8.77
C PHE A 339 16.77 -4.85 7.41
N HIS A 340 17.77 -4.55 6.58
CA HIS A 340 17.57 -3.82 5.31
C HIS A 340 17.87 -4.68 4.06
N VAL A 341 18.23 -5.95 4.24
CA VAL A 341 18.60 -6.86 3.16
C VAL A 341 18.07 -8.28 3.36
N ILE A 342 17.70 -8.95 2.28
CA ILE A 342 17.21 -10.34 2.27
C ILE A 342 18.07 -11.16 1.32
N GLY A 343 18.63 -12.27 1.78
CA GLY A 343 19.29 -13.22 0.90
C GLY A 343 18.26 -14.16 0.25
N ILE A 344 18.46 -14.50 -1.01
CA ILE A 344 17.60 -15.45 -1.74
C ILE A 344 18.51 -16.40 -2.51
N ILE A 345 18.35 -17.69 -2.25
CA ILE A 345 18.98 -18.77 -3.02
C ILE A 345 17.89 -19.45 -3.84
N LYS A 346 18.07 -19.51 -5.15
CA LYS A 346 17.25 -20.35 -6.04
C LYS A 346 18.18 -21.09 -6.98
N ASP A 347 18.01 -22.40 -7.15
CA ASP A 347 18.87 -23.21 -8.02
C ASP A 347 20.37 -22.91 -7.72
N ASP A 348 21.15 -22.53 -8.75
CA ASP A 348 22.56 -22.12 -8.64
C ASP A 348 22.75 -20.58 -8.51
N LEU A 349 21.67 -19.82 -8.26
CA LEU A 349 21.69 -18.37 -8.17
C LEU A 349 21.51 -17.91 -6.72
N SER A 350 22.49 -17.15 -6.24
CA SER A 350 22.41 -16.40 -4.98
C SER A 350 22.29 -14.91 -5.24
N VAL A 351 21.27 -14.28 -4.65
CA VAL A 351 21.06 -12.83 -4.72
C VAL A 351 20.77 -12.24 -3.35
N VAL A 352 21.04 -10.95 -3.21
CA VAL A 352 20.63 -10.14 -2.07
C VAL A 352 19.70 -9.05 -2.56
N TYR A 353 18.52 -8.98 -1.97
CA TYR A 353 17.55 -7.90 -2.18
C TYR A 353 17.75 -6.82 -1.12
N SER A 354 17.92 -5.57 -1.54
CA SER A 354 17.87 -4.42 -0.64
C SER A 354 16.44 -3.91 -0.49
N ILE A 355 15.96 -3.88 0.75
CA ILE A 355 14.65 -3.33 1.11
C ILE A 355 14.65 -1.80 0.89
N LYS A 356 15.79 -1.15 1.10
CA LYS A 356 15.92 0.31 1.02
C LYS A 356 15.86 0.82 -0.42
N THR A 357 16.58 0.14 -1.34
CA THR A 357 16.72 0.59 -2.72
C THR A 357 15.81 -0.17 -3.69
N GLY A 358 15.25 -1.31 -3.27
CA GLY A 358 14.48 -2.21 -4.12
C GLY A 358 15.33 -2.96 -5.16
N GLN A 359 16.65 -2.95 -5.02
CA GLN A 359 17.59 -3.55 -5.98
C GLN A 359 18.01 -4.97 -5.60
N PHE A 360 18.40 -5.74 -6.61
CA PHE A 360 19.00 -7.06 -6.44
C PHE A 360 20.50 -7.03 -6.77
N TYR A 361 21.30 -7.65 -5.92
CA TYR A 361 22.73 -7.85 -6.11
C TYR A 361 23.02 -9.33 -6.24
N LYS A 362 23.64 -9.75 -7.34
CA LYS A 362 24.13 -11.12 -7.49
C LYS A 362 25.36 -11.31 -6.59
N VAL A 363 25.34 -12.36 -5.78
CA VAL A 363 26.42 -12.66 -4.83
C VAL A 363 26.86 -14.13 -4.94
N ASN A 364 27.95 -14.47 -4.27
CA ASN A 364 28.40 -15.85 -4.12
C ASN A 364 27.88 -16.47 -2.81
N GLU A 365 28.06 -17.78 -2.65
CA GLU A 365 27.60 -18.53 -1.48
C GLU A 365 28.26 -18.05 -0.17
N GLN A 366 29.54 -17.69 -0.20
CA GLN A 366 30.26 -17.15 0.95
C GLN A 366 29.62 -15.86 1.48
N PHE A 367 29.14 -15.00 0.58
CA PHE A 367 28.40 -13.80 0.98
C PHE A 367 27.10 -14.14 1.69
N ILE A 368 26.38 -15.17 1.22
CA ILE A 368 25.13 -15.61 1.85
C ILE A 368 25.38 -16.13 3.27
N TYR A 369 26.46 -16.87 3.49
CA TYR A 369 26.85 -17.31 4.83
C TYR A 369 27.17 -16.15 5.77
N LEU A 370 27.93 -15.16 5.30
CA LEU A 370 28.19 -13.93 6.05
C LEU A 370 26.93 -13.12 6.31
N LEU A 371 26.01 -13.07 5.34
CA LEU A 371 24.74 -12.38 5.48
C LEU A 371 23.90 -13.01 6.58
N GLU A 372 23.74 -14.34 6.58
CA GLU A 372 22.98 -15.02 7.63
C GLU A 372 23.60 -14.77 9.01
N ALA A 373 24.91 -14.91 9.13
CA ALA A 373 25.61 -14.65 10.39
C ALA A 373 25.47 -13.20 10.84
N TYR A 374 25.54 -12.22 9.92
CA TYR A 374 25.30 -10.81 10.22
C TYR A 374 23.88 -10.56 10.73
N LEU A 375 22.86 -11.09 10.04
CA LEU A 375 21.46 -10.93 10.41
C LEU A 375 21.12 -11.56 11.77
N LYS A 376 21.98 -12.45 12.27
CA LYS A 376 21.79 -13.20 13.50
C LYS A 376 22.91 -12.96 14.53
N ASP A 377 23.70 -11.91 14.40
CA ASP A 377 24.82 -11.59 15.31
C ASP A 377 25.80 -12.76 15.56
N GLU A 378 26.00 -13.64 14.60
CA GLU A 378 26.89 -14.81 14.65
C GLU A 378 28.18 -14.60 13.82
N LEU A 379 28.48 -13.36 13.41
CA LEU A 379 29.70 -13.07 12.63
C LEU A 379 30.98 -13.48 13.34
N ASP A 380 31.00 -13.44 14.67
CA ASP A 380 32.15 -13.82 15.49
C ASP A 380 32.25 -15.32 15.79
N SER A 381 31.28 -16.12 15.32
CA SER A 381 31.22 -17.55 15.59
C SER A 381 32.48 -18.27 15.11
N LYS A 382 32.85 -19.34 15.83
CA LYS A 382 33.99 -20.17 15.41
C LYS A 382 33.71 -20.86 14.08
N GLU A 383 32.44 -21.17 13.81
CA GLU A 383 31.98 -21.87 12.63
C GLU A 383 32.27 -21.06 11.37
N ILE A 384 31.90 -19.77 11.34
CA ILE A 384 32.13 -18.93 10.16
C ILE A 384 33.62 -18.62 9.93
N LYS A 385 34.39 -18.47 11.02
CA LYS A 385 35.85 -18.29 10.95
C LYS A 385 36.54 -19.55 10.40
N MET A 386 36.04 -20.73 10.75
CA MET A 386 36.54 -22.00 10.20
C MET A 386 36.14 -22.22 8.74
N GLU A 387 34.93 -21.81 8.35
CA GLU A 387 34.43 -21.99 6.98
C GLU A 387 35.12 -21.07 5.97
N LEU A 388 35.43 -19.83 6.37
CA LEU A 388 36.12 -18.85 5.51
C LEU A 388 37.67 -18.87 5.65
N GLN A 389 38.19 -19.56 6.67
CA GLN A 389 39.62 -19.77 6.93
C GLN A 389 40.43 -18.46 6.82
N ASP A 390 41.58 -18.49 6.14
CA ASP A 390 42.53 -17.38 6.02
C ASP A 390 41.94 -16.16 5.29
N ASN A 391 40.82 -16.31 4.58
CA ASN A 391 40.16 -15.22 3.86
C ASN A 391 39.10 -14.48 4.68
N TYR A 392 38.82 -14.92 5.91
CA TYR A 392 37.73 -14.38 6.73
C TYR A 392 37.78 -12.85 6.85
N ASP A 393 38.90 -12.26 7.29
CA ASP A 393 39.00 -10.82 7.53
C ASP A 393 38.84 -9.99 6.25
N TYR A 394 39.40 -10.49 5.13
CA TYR A 394 39.28 -9.83 3.83
C TYR A 394 37.85 -9.87 3.31
N THR A 395 37.22 -11.05 3.35
CA THR A 395 35.84 -11.25 2.88
C THR A 395 34.85 -10.49 3.75
N LEU A 396 35.04 -10.48 5.08
CA LEU A 396 34.22 -9.73 6.02
C LEU A 396 34.27 -8.23 5.72
N LYS A 397 35.46 -7.68 5.43
CA LYS A 397 35.61 -6.27 5.08
C LYS A 397 34.82 -5.91 3.81
N GLN A 398 34.93 -6.72 2.77
CA GLN A 398 34.16 -6.52 1.52
C GLN A 398 32.66 -6.64 1.75
N PHE A 399 32.24 -7.62 2.54
CA PHE A 399 30.85 -7.81 2.92
C PHE A 399 30.28 -6.56 3.61
N MET A 400 30.97 -6.03 4.63
CA MET A 400 30.51 -4.85 5.37
C MET A 400 30.43 -3.59 4.50
N GLU A 401 31.33 -3.45 3.53
CA GLU A 401 31.29 -2.33 2.56
C GLU A 401 30.06 -2.42 1.66
N LEU A 402 29.71 -3.62 1.20
CA LEU A 402 28.52 -3.85 0.37
C LEU A 402 27.23 -3.64 1.17
N ILE A 403 27.13 -4.17 2.39
CA ILE A 403 25.95 -4.02 3.26
C ILE A 403 25.68 -2.56 3.63
N LYS A 404 26.73 -1.73 3.77
CA LYS A 404 26.58 -0.30 4.05
C LYS A 404 25.97 0.48 2.87
N ASN A 405 26.22 0.01 1.65
CA ASN A 405 25.77 0.65 0.42
C ASN A 405 24.46 0.05 -0.13
N ALA A 406 24.05 -1.11 0.39
CA ALA A 406 22.83 -1.81 0.02
C ALA A 406 21.57 -1.08 0.49
#